data_AF-A0A9Q1F899-F1
#
_entry.id   AF-A0A9Q1F899-F1
#
_cell.length_a   1.000
_cell.length_b   1.000
_cell.length_c   1.000
_cell.angle_alpha   90.00
_cell.angle_beta   90.00
_cell.angle_gamma   90.00
#
_symmetry.space_group_name_H-M   'P 1'
#
loop_
_entity.id
_entity.type
_entity.pdbx_description
1 polymer ?
#
loop_
_entity_poly.entity_id
_entity_poly.type
_entity_poly.pdbx_seq_one_letter_code
_entity_poly.pdbx_strand_id
1 'polypeptide(L)'
;MAAFAEATRILFRIIQTTHHLQNTAVSGGRTTSPATLQKKMQELATLVRPASPTDNTMVKLAGNALNWLHTCMQILEEHYLENLGHLTKKLENIHLSNWPEAFQLQDILSRLASRDAVVQELREELEGYKETGARQASLVGTLRERLQDAEQDAGILASSKSCLDASLQELANENRELKRRALELDRQSQEYLSGWNKTKQEASDTKQAYQEFVSKLATSLLVDLGGRKDPLDLIVSQVDALCQRSEGQRVKTHTLEENVEALEVECRASRETVMRLVAEVSRERGVASTHAKKVESLRQVRRTIYCGQCSDAINYLKLS
;
A
#
# COMPACT_ATOMS: atom_id res chain seq x y z
N MET A 1 -98.27 -17.85 10.03
CA MET A 1 -97.92 -16.42 9.87
C MET A 1 -99.12 -15.47 9.92
N ALA A 2 -100.19 -15.67 9.15
CA ALA A 2 -101.35 -14.76 9.14
C ALA A 2 -102.08 -14.63 10.50
N ALA A 3 -102.31 -15.75 11.21
CA ALA A 3 -102.95 -15.75 12.53
C ALA A 3 -102.13 -15.03 13.61
N PHE A 4 -100.79 -15.13 13.55
CA PHE A 4 -99.88 -14.42 14.45
C PHE A 4 -99.93 -12.91 14.22
N ALA A 5 -99.81 -12.47 12.96
CA ALA A 5 -99.89 -11.05 12.62
C ALA A 5 -101.24 -10.43 13.05
N GLU A 6 -102.34 -11.18 12.92
CA GLU A 6 -103.66 -10.75 13.36
C GLU A 6 -103.78 -10.70 14.89
N ALA A 7 -103.28 -11.71 15.62
CA ALA A 7 -103.24 -11.71 17.08
C ALA A 7 -102.43 -10.53 17.63
N THR A 8 -101.25 -10.25 17.06
CA THR A 8 -100.42 -9.11 17.46
C THR A 8 -101.13 -7.78 17.25
N ARG A 9 -101.87 -7.61 16.15
CA ARG A 9 -102.68 -6.40 15.91
C ARG A 9 -103.83 -6.27 16.90
N ILE A 10 -104.49 -7.37 17.27
CA ILE A 10 -105.56 -7.36 18.26
C ILE A 10 -105.02 -7.03 19.65
N LEU A 11 -103.92 -7.65 20.07
CA LEU A 11 -103.24 -7.35 21.34
C LEU A 11 -102.85 -5.86 21.42
N PHE A 12 -102.30 -5.30 20.35
CA PHE A 12 -101.99 -3.88 20.29
C PHE A 12 -103.25 -3.00 20.49
N ARG A 13 -104.37 -3.34 19.83
CA ARG A 13 -105.64 -2.63 19.99
C ARG A 13 -106.25 -2.79 21.38
N ILE A 14 -106.10 -3.94 22.02
CA ILE A 14 -106.52 -4.19 23.42
C ILE A 14 -105.75 -3.26 24.35
N ILE A 15 -104.42 -3.18 24.22
CA ILE A 15 -103.57 -2.29 25.02
C ILE A 15 -104.02 -0.84 24.84
N GLN A 16 -104.20 -0.40 23.59
CA GLN A 16 -104.64 0.96 23.28
C GLN A 16 -106.03 1.27 23.87
N THR A 17 -106.99 0.36 23.72
CA THR A 17 -108.37 0.53 24.24
C THR A 17 -108.37 0.57 25.77
N THR A 18 -107.57 -0.28 26.42
CA THR A 18 -107.40 -0.29 27.88
C THR A 18 -106.83 1.03 28.37
N HIS A 19 -105.83 1.57 27.67
CA HIS A 19 -105.27 2.89 27.98
C HIS A 19 -106.31 4.02 27.86
N HIS A 20 -107.15 3.99 26.82
CA HIS A 20 -108.22 4.99 26.67
C HIS A 20 -109.31 4.88 27.75
N LEU A 21 -109.71 3.65 28.11
CA LEU A 21 -110.66 3.40 29.20
C LEU A 21 -110.16 3.94 30.54
N GLN A 22 -108.88 3.75 30.86
CA GLN A 22 -108.26 4.30 32.07
C GLN A 22 -108.34 5.83 32.12
N ASN A 23 -108.30 6.50 30.97
CA ASN A 23 -108.43 7.96 30.89
C ASN A 23 -109.89 8.44 30.93
N THR A 24 -110.87 7.53 30.84
CA THR A 24 -112.31 7.87 30.91
C THR A 24 -113.01 7.41 32.18
N ALA A 25 -112.50 6.38 32.84
CA ALA A 25 -113.11 5.83 34.04
C ALA A 25 -113.00 6.80 35.23
N VAL A 26 -114.12 7.03 35.93
CA VAL A 26 -114.16 7.81 37.18
C VAL A 26 -113.76 6.91 38.34
N SER A 27 -112.45 6.70 38.54
CA SER A 27 -111.93 5.92 39.67
C SER A 27 -110.94 6.73 40.49
N GLY A 28 -111.26 6.94 41.78
CA GLY A 28 -110.30 7.39 42.80
C GLY A 28 -110.17 8.91 43.01
N GLY A 29 -111.21 9.72 42.74
CA GLY A 29 -111.23 11.13 43.14
C GLY A 29 -110.35 12.08 42.33
N ARG A 30 -109.72 11.61 41.24
CA ARG A 30 -109.11 12.46 40.21
C ARG A 30 -109.97 12.43 38.95
N THR A 31 -110.69 13.52 38.69
CA THR A 31 -111.44 13.69 37.44
C THR A 31 -110.50 14.09 36.31
N THR A 32 -109.84 13.12 35.66
CA THR A 32 -109.07 13.39 34.44
C THR A 32 -109.96 13.23 33.20
N SER A 33 -111.02 14.04 33.08
CA SER A 33 -111.73 14.14 31.81
C SER A 33 -110.75 14.64 30.72
N PRO A 34 -110.77 14.10 29.49
CA PRO A 34 -109.92 14.57 28.41
C PRO A 34 -110.02 16.09 28.26
N ALA A 35 -108.87 16.76 28.12
CA ALA A 35 -108.79 18.23 28.07
C ALA A 35 -109.69 18.84 26.96
N THR A 36 -109.89 18.12 25.86
CA THR A 36 -110.79 18.50 24.77
C THR A 36 -112.25 18.56 25.21
N LEU A 37 -112.72 17.57 25.98
CA LEU A 37 -114.08 17.54 26.54
C LEU A 37 -114.25 18.59 27.65
N GLN A 38 -113.22 18.80 28.48
CA GLN A 38 -113.24 19.87 29.48
C GLN A 38 -113.38 21.25 28.84
N LYS A 39 -112.64 21.53 27.76
CA LYS A 39 -112.75 22.78 27.01
C LYS A 39 -114.15 22.97 26.43
N LYS A 40 -114.74 21.91 25.86
CA LYS A 40 -116.10 21.94 25.32
C LYS A 40 -117.16 22.17 26.41
N MET A 41 -116.99 21.58 27.58
CA MET A 41 -117.86 21.83 28.73
C MET A 41 -117.82 23.31 29.15
N GLN A 42 -116.63 23.92 29.23
CA GLN A 42 -116.48 25.35 29.54
C GLN A 42 -117.12 26.26 28.47
N GLU A 43 -116.96 25.91 27.19
CA GLU A 43 -117.64 26.60 26.08
C GLU A 43 -119.17 26.52 26.25
N LEU A 44 -119.72 25.33 26.52
CA LEU A 44 -121.17 25.13 26.72
C LEU A 44 -121.73 25.91 27.92
N ALA A 45 -120.96 26.01 29.01
CA ALA A 45 -121.36 26.75 30.20
C ALA A 45 -121.53 28.26 29.95
N THR A 46 -120.86 28.81 28.92
CA THR A 46 -120.84 30.24 28.60
C THR A 46 -121.57 30.60 27.30
N LEU A 47 -121.96 29.59 26.52
CA LEU A 47 -122.59 29.77 25.21
C LEU A 47 -123.98 30.43 25.31
N VAL A 48 -124.77 30.03 26.30
CA VAL A 48 -126.12 30.57 26.52
C VAL A 48 -126.02 31.82 27.40
N ARG A 49 -126.48 32.96 26.90
CA ARG A 49 -126.55 34.23 27.64
C ARG A 49 -128.00 34.59 27.96
N PRO A 50 -128.48 34.34 29.19
CA PRO A 50 -129.84 34.69 29.58
C PRO A 50 -130.05 36.21 29.51
N ALA A 51 -131.24 36.65 29.11
CA ALA A 51 -131.59 38.08 29.05
C ALA A 51 -131.63 38.76 30.43
N SER A 52 -131.78 37.99 31.51
CA SER A 52 -131.67 38.44 32.90
C SER A 52 -130.94 37.39 33.73
N PRO A 53 -129.59 37.40 33.71
CA PRO A 53 -128.80 36.41 34.42
C PRO A 53 -128.92 36.62 35.93
N THR A 54 -129.31 35.58 36.64
CA THR A 54 -129.21 35.49 38.10
C THR A 54 -128.17 34.45 38.45
N ASP A 55 -127.61 34.50 39.66
CA ASP A 55 -126.65 33.49 40.14
C ASP A 55 -127.23 32.07 40.00
N ASN A 56 -128.51 31.90 40.31
CA ASN A 56 -129.22 30.63 40.14
C ASN A 56 -129.27 30.18 38.67
N THR A 57 -129.53 31.09 37.73
CA THR A 57 -129.54 30.77 36.30
C THR A 57 -128.14 30.35 35.81
N MET A 58 -127.09 31.02 36.28
CA MET A 58 -125.70 30.68 35.92
C MET A 58 -125.26 29.34 36.51
N VAL A 59 -125.64 29.02 37.75
CA VAL A 59 -125.40 27.71 38.37
C VAL A 59 -126.07 26.59 37.59
N LYS A 60 -127.31 26.79 37.13
CA LYS A 60 -128.02 25.79 36.31
C LYS A 60 -127.37 25.56 34.95
N LEU A 61 -126.87 26.62 34.29
CA LEU A 61 -126.14 26.49 33.01
C LEU A 61 -124.82 25.75 33.19
N ALA A 62 -124.04 26.09 34.21
CA ALA A 62 -122.82 25.37 34.56
C ALA A 62 -123.11 23.90 34.92
N GLY A 63 -124.17 23.64 35.68
CA GLY A 63 -124.64 22.29 36.02
C GLY A 63 -125.03 21.47 34.79
N ASN A 64 -125.74 22.07 33.83
CA ASN A 64 -126.08 21.39 32.57
C ASN A 64 -124.83 21.06 31.73
N ALA A 65 -123.86 21.97 31.65
CA ALA A 65 -122.61 21.72 30.95
C ALA A 65 -121.79 20.61 31.62
N LEU A 66 -121.77 20.57 32.96
CA LEU A 66 -121.13 19.50 33.73
C LEU A 66 -121.83 18.15 33.52
N ASN A 67 -123.17 18.15 33.49
CA ASN A 67 -123.95 16.95 33.20
C ASN A 67 -123.66 16.43 31.79
N TRP A 68 -123.57 17.32 30.79
CA TRP A 68 -123.15 16.95 29.44
C TRP A 68 -121.77 16.28 29.43
N LEU A 69 -120.79 16.84 30.14
CA LEU A 69 -119.47 16.24 30.26
C LEU A 69 -119.55 14.85 30.88
N HIS A 70 -120.31 14.70 31.97
CA HIS A 70 -120.50 13.42 32.63
C HIS A 70 -121.12 12.36 31.70
N THR A 71 -122.19 12.71 30.98
CA THR A 71 -122.82 11.81 29.99
C THR A 71 -121.85 11.42 28.88
N CYS A 72 -121.05 12.36 28.36
CA CYS A 72 -120.03 12.04 27.35
C CYS A 72 -118.96 11.07 27.88
N MET A 73 -118.51 11.24 29.13
CA MET A 73 -117.54 10.34 29.75
C MET A 73 -118.11 8.93 29.93
N GLN A 74 -119.37 8.82 30.36
CA GLN A 74 -120.06 7.54 30.52
C GLN A 74 -120.22 6.80 29.18
N ILE A 75 -120.61 7.51 28.11
CA ILE A 75 -120.72 6.91 26.76
C ILE A 75 -119.37 6.39 26.27
N LEU A 76 -118.27 7.13 26.51
CA LEU A 76 -116.93 6.69 26.13
C LEU A 76 -116.48 5.47 26.93
N GLU A 77 -116.75 5.46 28.23
CA GLU A 77 -116.45 4.32 29.11
C GLU A 77 -117.19 3.06 28.65
N GLU A 78 -118.49 3.15 28.39
CA GLU A 78 -119.31 2.06 27.84
C GLU A 78 -118.75 1.58 26.49
N HIS A 79 -118.42 2.51 25.57
CA HIS A 79 -117.83 2.17 24.27
C HIS A 79 -116.49 1.41 24.39
N TYR A 80 -115.59 1.87 25.25
CA TYR A 80 -114.30 1.22 25.42
C TYR A 80 -114.44 -0.14 26.10
N LEU A 81 -115.37 -0.31 27.05
CA LEU A 81 -115.68 -1.60 27.66
C LEU A 81 -116.24 -2.59 26.63
N GLU A 82 -117.19 -2.16 25.80
CA GLU A 82 -117.75 -2.99 24.72
C GLU A 82 -116.68 -3.40 23.70
N ASN A 83 -115.86 -2.44 23.26
CA ASN A 83 -114.79 -2.70 22.29
C ASN A 83 -113.72 -3.63 22.88
N LEU A 84 -113.38 -3.49 24.16
CA LEU A 84 -112.48 -4.39 24.85
C LEU A 84 -113.05 -5.82 24.89
N GLY A 85 -114.34 -5.98 25.21
CA GLY A 85 -115.03 -7.27 25.18
C GLY A 85 -114.99 -7.91 23.78
N HIS A 86 -115.24 -7.13 22.73
CA HIS A 86 -115.16 -7.61 21.34
C HIS A 86 -113.74 -8.03 20.95
N LEU A 87 -112.73 -7.22 21.28
CA LEU A 87 -111.33 -7.52 20.98
C LEU A 87 -110.83 -8.77 21.72
N THR A 88 -111.20 -8.93 22.99
CA THR A 88 -110.86 -10.12 23.79
C THR A 88 -111.49 -11.38 23.18
N LYS A 89 -112.78 -11.34 22.84
CA LYS A 89 -113.45 -12.46 22.16
C LYS A 89 -112.83 -12.78 20.81
N LYS A 90 -112.42 -11.75 20.05
CA LYS A 90 -111.72 -11.93 18.78
C LYS A 90 -110.36 -12.60 18.98
N LEU A 91 -109.65 -12.27 20.05
CA LEU A 91 -108.37 -12.89 20.42
C LEU A 91 -108.56 -14.36 20.83
N GLU A 92 -109.58 -14.67 21.65
CA GLU A 92 -109.91 -16.05 22.06
C GLU A 92 -110.22 -16.96 20.88
N ASN A 93 -110.82 -16.42 19.82
CA ASN A 93 -111.14 -17.17 18.61
C ASN A 93 -109.91 -17.42 17.70
N ILE A 94 -108.76 -16.82 17.98
CA ILE A 94 -107.54 -17.13 17.25
C ILE A 94 -106.93 -18.40 17.85
N HIS A 95 -106.85 -19.45 17.04
CA HIS A 95 -106.28 -20.72 17.46
C HIS A 95 -104.74 -20.59 17.63
N LEU A 96 -104.24 -20.64 18.87
CA LEU A 96 -102.84 -20.39 19.23
C LEU A 96 -101.97 -21.68 19.35
N SER A 97 -102.47 -22.83 18.87
CA SER A 97 -101.88 -24.15 19.14
C SER A 97 -100.47 -24.42 18.58
N ASN A 98 -99.87 -23.48 17.84
CA ASN A 98 -98.56 -23.63 17.22
C ASN A 98 -97.52 -22.59 17.70
N TRP A 99 -97.85 -21.83 18.75
CA TRP A 99 -96.97 -20.79 19.29
C TRP A 99 -95.74 -21.35 20.04
N PRO A 100 -95.87 -22.37 20.90
CA PRO A 100 -94.71 -22.95 21.58
C PRO A 100 -93.65 -23.47 20.60
N GLU A 101 -94.08 -24.15 19.53
CA GLU A 101 -93.22 -24.67 18.48
C GLU A 101 -92.55 -23.55 17.68
N ALA A 102 -93.28 -22.45 17.41
CA ALA A 102 -92.73 -21.30 16.71
C ALA A 102 -91.63 -20.58 17.52
N PHE A 103 -91.83 -20.42 18.84
CA PHE A 103 -90.79 -19.84 19.70
C PHE A 103 -89.59 -20.77 19.86
N GLN A 104 -89.80 -22.08 19.99
CA GLN A 104 -88.70 -23.06 20.02
C GLN A 104 -87.90 -23.04 18.72
N LEU A 105 -88.57 -22.99 17.57
CA LEU A 105 -87.91 -22.86 16.28
C LEU A 105 -87.09 -21.56 16.19
N GLN A 106 -87.64 -20.43 16.66
CA GLN A 106 -86.93 -19.16 16.68
C GLN A 106 -85.70 -19.19 17.61
N ASP A 107 -85.78 -19.83 18.77
CA ASP A 107 -84.64 -20.02 19.67
C ASP A 107 -83.54 -20.85 19.00
N ILE A 108 -83.90 -21.99 18.40
CA ILE A 108 -82.95 -22.84 17.67
C ILE A 108 -82.32 -22.08 16.51
N LEU A 109 -83.10 -21.35 15.71
CA LEU A 109 -82.59 -20.53 14.61
C LEU A 109 -81.64 -19.44 15.09
N SER A 110 -81.95 -18.78 16.21
CA SER A 110 -81.08 -17.75 16.80
C SER A 110 -79.76 -18.33 17.29
N ARG A 111 -79.80 -19.51 17.93
CA ARG A 111 -78.61 -20.25 18.39
C ARG A 111 -77.78 -20.81 17.23
N LEU A 112 -78.44 -21.24 16.15
CA LEU A 112 -77.78 -21.69 14.94
C LEU A 112 -77.07 -20.52 14.26
N ALA A 113 -77.75 -19.37 14.11
CA ALA A 113 -77.15 -18.15 13.59
C ALA A 113 -75.95 -17.69 14.43
N SER A 114 -76.03 -17.76 15.77
CA SER A 114 -74.88 -17.40 16.63
C SER A 114 -73.70 -18.37 16.46
N ARG A 115 -73.97 -19.66 16.25
CA ARG A 115 -72.91 -20.66 16.01
C ARG A 115 -72.29 -20.48 14.63
N ASP A 116 -73.10 -20.19 13.61
CA ASP A 116 -72.62 -19.91 12.27
C ASP A 116 -71.70 -18.69 12.24
N ALA A 117 -72.02 -17.65 13.01
CA ALA A 117 -71.14 -16.48 13.17
C ALA A 117 -69.76 -16.88 13.74
N VAL A 118 -69.73 -17.65 14.83
CA VAL A 118 -68.47 -18.14 15.43
C VAL A 118 -67.70 -19.04 14.45
N VAL A 119 -68.39 -19.89 13.68
CA VAL A 119 -67.74 -20.74 12.68
C VAL A 119 -67.11 -19.90 11.55
N GLN A 120 -67.74 -18.80 11.15
CA GLN A 120 -67.15 -17.88 10.16
C GLN A 120 -65.91 -17.17 10.74
N GLU A 121 -65.99 -16.65 11.96
CA GLU A 121 -64.84 -16.02 12.64
C GLU A 121 -63.64 -16.99 12.72
N LEU A 122 -63.87 -18.23 13.15
CA LEU A 122 -62.80 -19.24 13.22
C LEU A 122 -62.22 -19.61 11.84
N ARG A 123 -63.03 -19.55 10.77
CA ARG A 123 -62.54 -19.77 9.40
C ARG A 123 -61.66 -18.62 8.93
N GLU A 124 -62.05 -17.38 9.21
CA GLU A 124 -61.26 -16.19 8.90
C GLU A 124 -59.92 -16.20 9.66
N GLU A 125 -59.93 -16.55 10.95
CA GLU A 125 -58.70 -16.72 11.74
C GLU A 125 -57.80 -17.82 11.16
N LEU A 126 -58.37 -18.98 10.78
CA LEU A 126 -57.61 -20.08 10.19
C LEU A 126 -56.95 -19.68 8.87
N GLU A 127 -57.66 -18.97 7.99
CA GLU A 127 -57.09 -18.45 6.74
C GLU A 127 -56.00 -17.41 7.02
N GLY A 128 -56.19 -16.53 8.00
CA GLY A 128 -55.16 -15.59 8.45
C GLY A 128 -53.89 -16.28 8.96
N TYR A 129 -54.03 -17.39 9.70
CA TYR A 129 -52.88 -18.20 10.12
C TYR A 129 -52.18 -18.88 8.95
N LYS A 130 -52.92 -19.40 7.96
CA LYS A 130 -52.32 -20.00 6.76
C LYS A 130 -51.55 -18.98 5.93
N GLU A 131 -52.12 -17.80 5.71
CA GLU A 131 -51.45 -16.71 4.99
C GLU A 131 -50.18 -16.25 5.71
N THR A 132 -50.27 -16.09 7.03
CA THR A 132 -49.10 -15.75 7.86
C THR A 132 -48.01 -16.82 7.76
N GLY A 133 -48.40 -18.09 7.84
CA GLY A 133 -47.48 -19.22 7.68
C GLY A 133 -46.80 -19.25 6.31
N ALA A 134 -47.56 -19.00 5.23
CA ALA A 134 -47.01 -18.93 3.87
C ALA A 134 -46.01 -17.76 3.73
N ARG A 135 -46.33 -16.58 4.29
CA ARG A 135 -45.43 -15.42 4.29
C ARG A 135 -44.14 -15.70 5.06
N GLN A 136 -44.24 -16.34 6.23
CA GLN A 136 -43.08 -16.74 7.01
C GLN A 136 -42.22 -17.78 6.29
N ALA A 137 -42.84 -18.78 5.66
CA ALA A 137 -42.13 -19.80 4.88
C ALA A 137 -41.37 -19.17 3.69
N SER A 138 -42.01 -18.25 2.97
CA SER A 138 -41.36 -17.49 1.88
C SER A 138 -40.16 -16.68 2.38
N LEU A 139 -40.31 -15.96 3.49
CA LEU A 139 -39.21 -15.20 4.10
C LEU A 139 -38.04 -16.10 4.51
N VAL A 140 -38.33 -17.24 5.14
CA VAL A 140 -37.30 -18.22 5.51
C VAL A 140 -36.58 -18.76 4.27
N GLY A 141 -37.30 -19.00 3.17
CA GLY A 141 -36.72 -19.37 1.88
C GLY A 141 -35.71 -18.34 1.38
N THR A 142 -36.12 -17.08 1.24
CA THR A 142 -35.23 -16.00 0.79
C THR A 142 -34.03 -15.78 1.71
N LEU A 143 -34.20 -15.93 3.02
CA LEU A 143 -33.09 -15.82 3.97
C LEU A 143 -32.08 -16.96 3.82
N ARG A 144 -32.53 -18.18 3.54
CA ARG A 144 -31.65 -19.34 3.28
C ARG A 144 -30.88 -19.18 1.97
N GLU A 145 -31.54 -18.72 0.91
CA GLU A 145 -30.88 -18.44 -0.37
C GLU A 145 -29.76 -17.41 -0.19
N ARG A 146 -30.07 -16.29 0.46
CA ARG A 146 -29.07 -15.25 0.76
C ARG A 146 -27.91 -15.74 1.63
N LEU A 147 -28.17 -16.66 2.56
CA LEU A 147 -27.13 -17.26 3.39
C LEU A 147 -26.21 -18.13 2.53
N GLN A 148 -26.78 -18.96 1.66
CA GLN A 148 -26.04 -19.81 0.74
C GLN A 148 -25.18 -19.00 -0.24
N ASP A 149 -25.73 -17.92 -0.80
CA ASP A 149 -24.99 -17.00 -1.68
C ASP A 149 -23.80 -16.38 -0.94
N ALA A 150 -24.03 -15.90 0.30
CA ALA A 150 -22.97 -15.33 1.12
C ALA A 150 -21.88 -16.35 1.49
N GLU A 151 -22.25 -17.61 1.75
CA GLU A 151 -21.31 -18.71 2.01
C GLU A 151 -20.48 -19.04 0.77
N GLN A 152 -21.10 -19.06 -0.41
CA GLN A 152 -20.41 -19.27 -1.68
C GLN A 152 -19.42 -18.13 -1.98
N ASP A 153 -19.85 -16.88 -1.82
CA ASP A 153 -19.01 -15.69 -1.99
C ASP A 153 -17.81 -15.71 -1.02
N ALA A 154 -18.04 -16.08 0.24
CA ALA A 154 -16.98 -16.24 1.23
C ALA A 154 -15.96 -17.32 0.81
N GLY A 155 -16.41 -18.42 0.21
CA GLY A 155 -15.54 -19.47 -0.33
C GLY A 155 -14.68 -19.00 -1.51
N ILE A 156 -15.27 -18.24 -2.44
CA ILE A 156 -14.55 -17.63 -3.56
C ILE A 156 -13.51 -16.63 -3.05
N LEU A 157 -13.88 -15.77 -2.10
CA LEU A 157 -12.98 -14.80 -1.46
C LEU A 157 -11.82 -15.49 -0.74
N ALA A 158 -12.08 -16.57 -0.01
CA ALA A 158 -11.02 -17.34 0.67
C ALA A 158 -10.03 -17.96 -0.32
N SER A 159 -10.53 -18.52 -1.43
CA SER A 159 -9.70 -19.08 -2.49
C SER A 159 -8.87 -18.01 -3.19
N SER A 160 -9.49 -16.88 -3.52
CA SER A 160 -8.82 -15.72 -4.11
C SER A 160 -7.72 -15.17 -3.19
N LYS A 161 -8.02 -15.02 -1.90
CA LYS A 161 -7.05 -14.60 -0.88
C LYS A 161 -5.85 -15.56 -0.84
N SER A 162 -6.09 -16.87 -0.80
CA SER A 162 -5.00 -17.85 -0.78
C SER A 162 -4.08 -17.77 -2.01
N CYS A 163 -4.65 -17.48 -3.19
CA CYS A 163 -3.89 -17.30 -4.43
C CYS A 163 -3.02 -16.03 -4.38
N LEU A 164 -3.59 -14.92 -3.88
CA LEU A 164 -2.86 -13.67 -3.69
C LEU A 164 -1.74 -13.81 -2.65
N ASP A 165 -2.00 -14.48 -1.53
CA ASP A 165 -1.00 -14.72 -0.49
C ASP A 165 0.18 -15.55 -1.04
N ALA A 166 -0.09 -16.58 -1.84
CA ALA A 166 0.95 -17.35 -2.52
C ALA A 166 1.78 -16.47 -3.49
N SER A 167 1.12 -15.64 -4.29
CA SER A 167 1.78 -14.73 -5.23
C SER A 167 2.64 -13.68 -4.50
N LEU A 168 2.14 -13.14 -3.39
CA LEU A 168 2.88 -12.21 -2.54
C LEU A 168 4.13 -12.88 -1.93
N GLN A 169 4.03 -14.14 -1.51
CA GLN A 169 5.16 -14.89 -0.99
C GLN A 169 6.23 -15.14 -2.06
N GLU A 170 5.83 -15.46 -3.30
CA GLU A 170 6.74 -15.63 -4.43
C GLU A 170 7.48 -14.33 -4.76
N LEU A 171 6.76 -13.21 -4.90
CA LEU A 171 7.36 -11.89 -5.14
C LEU A 171 8.28 -11.46 -4.00
N ALA A 172 7.92 -11.77 -2.75
CA ALA A 172 8.78 -11.49 -1.60
C ALA A 172 10.09 -12.29 -1.66
N ASN A 173 10.04 -13.55 -2.10
CA ASN A 173 11.23 -14.38 -2.29
C ASN A 173 12.11 -13.86 -3.42
N GLU A 174 11.52 -13.51 -4.56
CA GLU A 174 12.25 -12.93 -5.69
C GLU A 174 12.93 -11.61 -5.31
N ASN A 175 12.24 -10.74 -4.56
CA ASN A 175 12.81 -9.48 -4.08
C ASN A 175 14.00 -9.71 -3.12
N ARG A 176 13.93 -10.72 -2.23
CA ARG A 176 15.08 -11.11 -1.39
C ARG A 176 16.26 -11.58 -2.22
N GLU A 177 16.03 -12.38 -3.25
CA GLU A 177 17.07 -12.89 -4.13
C GLU A 177 17.71 -11.77 -4.98
N LEU A 178 16.91 -10.84 -5.52
CA LEU A 178 17.41 -9.67 -6.22
C LEU A 178 18.26 -8.78 -5.32
N LYS A 179 17.84 -8.55 -4.07
CA LYS A 179 18.66 -7.82 -3.08
C LYS A 179 19.98 -8.52 -2.80
N ARG A 180 19.98 -9.84 -2.67
CA ARG A 180 21.21 -10.64 -2.48
C ARG A 180 22.16 -10.49 -3.68
N ARG A 181 21.64 -10.57 -4.91
CA ARG A 181 22.45 -10.38 -6.13
C ARG A 181 23.00 -8.96 -6.24
N ALA A 182 22.20 -7.95 -5.88
CA ALA A 182 22.65 -6.56 -5.89
C ALA A 182 23.83 -6.34 -4.93
N LEU A 183 23.75 -6.87 -3.71
CA LEU A 183 24.85 -6.81 -2.74
C LEU A 183 26.12 -7.53 -3.22
N GLU A 184 25.95 -8.69 -3.85
CA GLU A 184 27.07 -9.45 -4.40
C GLU A 184 27.77 -8.72 -5.56
N LEU A 185 27.01 -8.10 -6.47
CA LEU A 185 27.57 -7.28 -7.54
C LEU A 185 28.27 -6.02 -7.01
N ASP A 186 27.72 -5.40 -5.96
CA ASP A 186 28.37 -4.25 -5.31
C ASP A 186 29.71 -4.66 -4.68
N ARG A 187 29.76 -5.80 -3.98
CA ARG A 187 30.99 -6.39 -3.44
C ARG A 187 32.03 -6.63 -4.54
N GLN A 188 31.62 -7.26 -5.64
CA GLN A 188 32.51 -7.50 -6.79
C GLN A 188 33.03 -6.20 -7.41
N SER A 189 32.17 -5.19 -7.54
CA SER A 189 32.57 -3.87 -8.04
C SER A 189 33.62 -3.20 -7.14
N GLN A 190 33.42 -3.24 -5.82
CA GLN A 190 34.37 -2.73 -4.84
C GLN A 190 35.72 -3.45 -4.92
N GLU A 191 35.70 -4.78 -5.11
CA GLU A 191 36.92 -5.57 -5.30
C GLU A 191 37.68 -5.15 -6.57
N TYR A 192 36.99 -5.04 -7.71
CA TYR A 192 37.60 -4.56 -8.95
C TYR A 192 38.19 -3.15 -8.81
N LEU A 193 37.47 -2.24 -8.16
CA LEU A 193 37.95 -0.88 -7.89
C LEU A 193 39.20 -0.88 -6.99
N SER A 194 39.21 -1.71 -5.95
CA SER A 194 40.36 -1.85 -5.05
C SER A 194 41.59 -2.40 -5.79
N GLY A 195 41.40 -3.41 -6.63
CA GLY A 195 42.45 -4.00 -7.46
C GLY A 195 43.00 -3.01 -8.47
N TRP A 196 42.11 -2.30 -9.17
CA TRP A 196 42.50 -1.26 -10.12
C TRP A 196 43.29 -0.12 -9.47
N ASN A 197 42.85 0.35 -8.30
CA ASN A 197 43.58 1.37 -7.54
C ASN A 197 44.97 0.88 -7.12
N LYS A 198 45.09 -0.38 -6.69
CA LYS A 198 46.38 -0.99 -6.34
C LYS A 198 47.31 -1.05 -7.55
N THR A 199 46.85 -1.58 -8.69
CA THR A 199 47.66 -1.63 -9.92
C THR A 199 48.07 -0.24 -10.39
N LYS A 200 47.17 0.74 -10.28
CA LYS A 200 47.45 2.15 -10.61
C LYS A 200 48.52 2.74 -9.70
N GLN A 201 48.48 2.44 -8.41
CA GLN A 201 49.49 2.87 -7.44
C GLN A 201 50.85 2.24 -7.77
N GLU A 202 50.90 0.92 -7.96
CA GLU A 202 52.13 0.19 -8.33
C GLU A 202 52.75 0.72 -9.63
N ALA A 203 51.93 1.04 -10.63
CA ALA A 203 52.40 1.65 -11.88
C ALA A 203 52.99 3.06 -11.65
N SER A 204 52.38 3.86 -10.76
CA SER A 204 52.91 5.17 -10.37
C SER A 204 54.24 5.04 -9.63
N ASP A 205 54.33 4.12 -8.67
CA ASP A 205 55.54 3.86 -7.89
C ASP A 205 56.69 3.38 -8.80
N THR A 206 56.39 2.47 -9.73
CA THR A 206 57.36 1.97 -10.71
C THR A 206 57.83 3.09 -11.64
N LYS A 207 56.92 3.96 -12.09
CA LYS A 207 57.26 5.13 -12.90
C LYS A 207 58.17 6.09 -12.14
N GLN A 208 57.88 6.36 -10.86
CA GLN A 208 58.71 7.21 -10.02
C GLN A 208 60.10 6.60 -9.83
N ALA A 209 60.19 5.30 -9.48
CA ALA A 209 61.46 4.60 -9.33
C ALA A 209 62.31 4.63 -10.61
N TYR A 210 61.65 4.46 -11.77
CA TYR A 210 62.30 4.60 -13.07
C TYR A 210 62.83 6.03 -13.31
N GLN A 211 62.01 7.05 -13.05
CA GLN A 211 62.43 8.46 -13.18
C GLN A 211 63.60 8.81 -12.25
N GLU A 212 63.59 8.31 -11.02
CA GLU A 212 64.69 8.46 -10.07
C GLU A 212 65.97 7.76 -10.56
N PHE A 213 65.86 6.54 -11.07
CA PHE A 213 66.98 5.81 -11.65
C PHE A 213 67.61 6.58 -12.82
N VAL A 214 66.79 7.02 -13.77
CA VAL A 214 67.24 7.81 -14.94
C VAL A 214 67.90 9.11 -14.50
N SER A 215 67.34 9.81 -13.51
CA SER A 215 67.91 11.06 -12.99
C SER A 215 69.26 10.84 -12.30
N LYS A 216 69.40 9.79 -11.49
CA LYS A 216 70.67 9.40 -10.85
C LYS A 216 71.74 9.04 -11.88
N LEU A 217 71.35 8.32 -12.93
CA LEU A 217 72.25 7.92 -14.01
C LEU A 217 72.72 9.14 -14.83
N ALA A 218 71.80 10.03 -15.20
CA ALA A 218 72.13 11.27 -15.90
C ALA A 218 73.05 12.18 -15.07
N THR A 219 72.80 12.31 -13.77
CA THR A 219 73.65 13.09 -12.86
C THR A 219 75.07 12.51 -12.81
N SER A 220 75.19 11.18 -12.72
CA SER A 220 76.50 10.49 -12.70
C SER A 220 77.29 10.69 -14.00
N LEU A 221 76.58 10.80 -15.14
CA LEU A 221 77.18 11.01 -16.46
C LEU A 221 77.29 12.49 -16.85
N LEU A 222 76.85 13.41 -15.98
CA LEU A 222 76.79 14.86 -16.23
C LEU A 222 75.99 15.21 -17.50
N VAL A 223 74.90 14.48 -17.74
CA VAL A 223 73.98 14.68 -18.87
C VAL A 223 72.77 15.51 -18.41
N ASP A 224 72.51 16.62 -19.09
CA ASP A 224 71.27 17.38 -18.88
C ASP A 224 70.11 16.73 -19.65
N LEU A 225 69.09 16.31 -18.92
CA LEU A 225 67.92 15.63 -19.47
C LEU A 225 66.82 16.60 -19.96
N GLY A 226 66.83 17.86 -19.53
CA GLY A 226 65.98 18.95 -20.07
C GLY A 226 64.52 18.60 -20.41
N GLY A 227 63.86 17.72 -19.65
CA GLY A 227 62.47 17.30 -19.91
C GLY A 227 62.24 16.55 -21.23
N ARG A 228 63.26 15.95 -21.83
CA ARG A 228 63.15 15.21 -23.10
C ARG A 228 62.27 13.96 -22.97
N LYS A 229 61.62 13.57 -24.08
CA LYS A 229 60.73 12.40 -24.15
C LYS A 229 61.44 11.05 -23.95
N ASP A 230 62.67 10.92 -24.47
CA ASP A 230 63.47 9.69 -24.37
C ASP A 230 64.85 9.94 -23.73
N PRO A 231 64.88 10.13 -22.40
CA PRO A 231 66.12 10.41 -21.68
C PRO A 231 67.10 9.22 -21.67
N LEU A 232 66.60 7.98 -21.78
CA LEU A 232 67.42 6.77 -21.79
C LEU A 232 68.26 6.65 -23.07
N ASP A 233 67.69 6.92 -24.25
CA ASP A 233 68.41 6.87 -25.52
C ASP A 233 69.56 7.88 -25.58
N LEU A 234 69.34 9.06 -24.99
CA LEU A 234 70.39 10.08 -24.87
C LEU A 234 71.52 9.61 -23.95
N ILE A 235 71.18 9.02 -22.80
CA ILE A 235 72.15 8.46 -21.86
C ILE A 235 72.94 7.33 -22.54
N VAL A 236 72.28 6.40 -23.24
CA VAL A 236 72.93 5.29 -23.97
C VAL A 236 73.91 5.85 -25.00
N SER A 237 73.49 6.83 -25.80
CA SER A 237 74.35 7.48 -26.79
C SER A 237 75.58 8.12 -26.15
N GLN A 238 75.43 8.71 -24.96
CA GLN A 238 76.55 9.30 -24.23
C GLN A 238 77.50 8.23 -23.65
N VAL A 239 76.95 7.13 -23.12
CA VAL A 239 77.76 5.99 -22.65
C VAL A 239 78.56 5.40 -23.81
N ASP A 240 77.94 5.21 -24.98
CA ASP A 240 78.63 4.73 -26.19
C ASP A 240 79.76 5.67 -26.60
N ALA A 241 79.52 6.98 -26.60
CA ALA A 241 80.54 7.98 -26.91
C ALA A 241 81.71 7.96 -25.89
N LEU A 242 81.42 7.77 -24.59
CA LEU A 242 82.44 7.61 -23.56
C LEU A 242 83.25 6.32 -23.74
N CYS A 243 82.59 5.20 -24.05
CA CYS A 243 83.24 3.92 -24.33
C CYS A 243 84.19 4.02 -25.54
N GLN A 244 83.72 4.61 -26.64
CA GLN A 244 84.55 4.81 -27.84
C GLN A 244 85.76 5.72 -27.54
N ARG A 245 85.56 6.80 -26.77
CA ARG A 245 86.65 7.69 -26.36
C ARG A 245 87.66 6.97 -25.47
N SER A 246 87.19 6.16 -24.52
CA SER A 246 88.04 5.35 -23.64
C SER A 246 88.88 4.37 -24.45
N GLU A 247 88.28 3.62 -25.37
CA GLU A 247 89.01 2.67 -26.21
C GLU A 247 90.04 3.39 -27.09
N GLY A 248 89.67 4.52 -27.69
CA GLY A 248 90.60 5.35 -28.46
C GLY A 248 91.77 5.89 -27.62
N GLN A 249 91.54 6.27 -26.36
CA GLN A 249 92.59 6.70 -25.44
C GLN A 249 93.50 5.52 -25.04
N ARG A 250 92.93 4.33 -24.85
CA ARG A 250 93.66 3.09 -24.57
C ARG A 250 94.60 2.74 -25.71
N VAL A 251 94.11 2.78 -26.96
CA VAL A 251 94.93 2.55 -28.16
C VAL A 251 96.08 3.56 -28.23
N LYS A 252 95.80 4.86 -28.03
CA LYS A 252 96.85 5.88 -27.99
C LYS A 252 97.90 5.63 -26.91
N THR A 253 97.46 5.19 -25.72
CA THR A 253 98.35 4.86 -24.60
C THR A 253 99.24 3.70 -24.99
N HIS A 254 98.68 2.63 -25.56
CA HIS A 254 99.44 1.48 -26.02
C HIS A 254 100.47 1.86 -27.10
N THR A 255 100.09 2.65 -28.09
CA THR A 255 101.03 3.14 -29.11
C THR A 255 102.14 4.00 -28.52
N LEU A 256 101.85 4.84 -27.52
CA LEU A 256 102.88 5.61 -26.82
C LEU A 256 103.81 4.70 -26.00
N GLU A 257 103.28 3.68 -25.33
CA GLU A 257 104.07 2.67 -24.61
C GLU A 257 105.02 1.93 -25.57
N GLU A 258 104.52 1.46 -26.72
CA GLU A 258 105.34 0.83 -27.77
C GLU A 258 106.43 1.77 -28.29
N ASN A 259 106.10 3.05 -28.53
CA ASN A 259 107.08 4.05 -28.98
C ASN A 259 108.15 4.30 -27.92
N VAL A 260 107.78 4.37 -26.63
CA VAL A 260 108.74 4.50 -25.53
C VAL A 260 109.65 3.28 -25.47
N GLU A 261 109.10 2.07 -25.55
CA GLU A 261 109.91 0.84 -25.56
C GLU A 261 110.89 0.79 -26.74
N ALA A 262 110.44 1.19 -27.94
CA ALA A 262 111.29 1.29 -29.13
C ALA A 262 112.41 2.33 -28.94
N LEU A 263 112.08 3.52 -28.44
CA LEU A 263 113.06 4.56 -28.13
C LEU A 263 114.06 4.11 -27.06
N GLU A 264 113.62 3.37 -26.04
CA GLU A 264 114.53 2.79 -25.07
C GLU A 264 115.52 1.81 -25.69
N VAL A 265 115.06 0.94 -26.61
CA VAL A 265 115.94 0.04 -27.37
C VAL A 265 116.94 0.84 -28.22
N GLU A 266 116.49 1.86 -28.93
CA GLU A 266 117.34 2.71 -29.77
C GLU A 266 118.38 3.47 -28.93
N CYS A 267 117.98 4.07 -27.80
CA CYS A 267 118.90 4.71 -26.87
C CYS A 267 119.91 3.71 -26.28
N ARG A 268 119.51 2.47 -25.98
CA ARG A 268 120.43 1.41 -25.54
C ARG A 268 121.47 1.08 -26.61
N ALA A 269 121.03 0.89 -27.87
CA ALA A 269 121.91 0.62 -29.00
C ALA A 269 122.86 1.80 -29.30
N SER A 270 122.35 3.03 -29.24
CA SER A 270 123.14 4.27 -29.40
C SER A 270 124.19 4.38 -28.30
N ARG A 271 123.80 4.16 -27.03
CA ARG A 271 124.73 4.14 -25.89
C ARG A 271 125.84 3.10 -26.07
N GLU A 272 125.50 1.90 -26.52
CA GLU A 272 126.48 0.84 -26.79
C GLU A 272 127.43 1.23 -27.93
N THR A 273 126.91 1.84 -29.00
CA THR A 273 127.72 2.35 -30.12
C THR A 273 128.68 3.45 -29.67
N VAL A 274 128.20 4.39 -28.86
CA VAL A 274 129.04 5.43 -28.24
C VAL A 274 130.13 4.79 -27.37
N MET A 275 129.78 3.81 -26.53
CA MET A 275 130.77 3.09 -25.72
C MET A 275 131.83 2.38 -26.59
N ARG A 276 131.44 1.78 -27.70
CA ARG A 276 132.35 1.13 -28.67
C ARG A 276 133.30 2.15 -29.33
N LEU A 277 132.77 3.28 -29.78
CA LEU A 277 133.58 4.37 -30.35
C LEU A 277 134.54 4.98 -29.31
N VAL A 278 134.11 5.15 -28.06
CA VAL A 278 134.99 5.62 -26.96
C VAL A 278 136.14 4.65 -26.72
N ALA A 279 135.88 3.33 -26.78
CA ALA A 279 136.92 2.31 -26.69
C ALA A 279 137.88 2.36 -27.88
N GLU A 280 137.37 2.50 -29.11
CA GLU A 280 138.15 2.64 -30.34
C GLU A 280 139.06 3.88 -30.30
N VAL A 281 138.52 5.04 -29.91
CA VAL A 281 139.28 6.28 -29.73
C VAL A 281 140.36 6.11 -28.65
N SER A 282 140.06 5.41 -27.55
CA SER A 282 141.04 5.14 -26.50
C SER A 282 142.18 4.24 -27.00
N ARG A 283 141.86 3.22 -27.80
CA ARG A 283 142.82 2.34 -28.47
C ARG A 283 143.70 3.12 -29.46
N GLU A 284 143.10 3.91 -30.34
CA GLU A 284 143.81 4.77 -31.29
C GLU A 284 144.71 5.78 -30.58
N ARG A 285 144.23 6.39 -29.50
CA ARG A 285 145.04 7.31 -28.66
C ARG A 285 146.23 6.58 -28.03
N GLY A 286 146.05 5.31 -27.65
CA GLY A 286 147.12 4.42 -27.22
C GLY A 286 148.15 4.16 -28.34
N VAL A 287 147.68 3.81 -29.55
CA VAL A 287 148.52 3.59 -30.74
C VAL A 287 149.26 4.87 -31.15
N ALA A 288 148.59 6.02 -31.12
CA ALA A 288 149.17 7.32 -31.40
C ALA A 288 150.22 7.70 -30.34
N SER A 289 149.97 7.37 -29.07
CA SER A 289 150.95 7.54 -27.99
C SER A 289 152.19 6.66 -28.19
N THR A 290 152.04 5.39 -28.62
CA THR A 290 153.18 4.55 -28.98
C THR A 290 153.92 5.05 -30.21
N HIS A 291 153.22 5.52 -31.24
CA HIS A 291 153.85 6.18 -32.39
C HIS A 291 154.59 7.44 -31.97
N ALA A 292 154.02 8.28 -31.10
CA ALA A 292 154.66 9.47 -30.57
C ALA A 292 155.92 9.12 -29.77
N LYS A 293 155.87 8.09 -28.91
CA LYS A 293 157.05 7.57 -28.20
C LYS A 293 158.11 7.03 -29.16
N LYS A 294 157.71 6.38 -30.25
CA LYS A 294 158.63 5.86 -31.28
C LYS A 294 159.24 6.96 -32.13
N VAL A 295 158.51 8.03 -32.42
CA VAL A 295 159.04 9.26 -33.03
C VAL A 295 160.03 9.93 -32.08
N GLU A 296 159.73 9.98 -30.78
CA GLU A 296 160.63 10.56 -29.79
C GLU A 296 161.90 9.73 -29.60
N SER A 297 161.83 8.40 -29.62
CA SER A 297 163.01 7.54 -29.61
C SER A 297 163.82 7.66 -30.91
N LEU A 298 163.18 7.80 -32.08
CA LEU A 298 163.87 8.12 -33.34
C LEU A 298 164.51 9.52 -33.31
N ARG A 299 163.91 10.50 -32.64
CA ARG A 299 164.52 11.81 -32.37
C ARG A 299 165.71 11.71 -31.41
N GLN A 300 165.67 10.79 -30.44
CA GLN A 300 166.78 10.50 -29.54
C GLN A 300 167.95 9.87 -30.31
N VAL A 301 167.70 8.88 -31.17
CA VAL A 301 168.71 8.28 -32.07
C VAL A 301 169.28 9.31 -33.04
N ARG A 302 168.43 10.20 -33.57
CA ARG A 302 168.89 11.33 -34.42
C ARG A 302 169.79 12.30 -33.65
N ARG A 303 169.53 12.53 -32.36
CA ARG A 303 170.39 13.36 -31.49
C ARG A 303 171.74 12.70 -31.24
N THR A 304 171.80 11.37 -31.14
CA THR A 304 173.07 10.62 -30.97
C THR A 304 173.95 10.63 -32.21
N ILE A 305 173.39 10.78 -33.42
CA ILE A 305 174.16 10.75 -34.68
C ILE A 305 174.82 12.11 -35.01
N TYR A 306 174.32 13.22 -34.48
CA TYR A 306 174.74 14.57 -34.91
C TYR A 306 175.83 15.26 -34.06
N CYS A 307 176.43 14.61 -33.07
CA CYS A 307 177.49 15.22 -32.25
C CYS A 307 178.66 14.25 -32.04
N GLY A 308 179.73 14.42 -32.81
CA GLY A 308 180.91 13.55 -32.77
C GLY A 308 181.96 13.98 -31.73
N GLN A 309 182.45 13.01 -30.94
CA GLN A 309 183.83 12.88 -30.42
C GLN A 309 183.99 11.55 -29.64
N CYS A 310 184.98 10.74 -30.04
CA CYS A 310 185.72 9.66 -29.31
C CYS A 310 184.91 8.50 -28.68
N SER A 311 185.41 7.27 -28.50
CA SER A 311 186.46 6.39 -29.06
C SER A 311 186.07 5.01 -28.47
N ASP A 312 186.25 3.93 -29.23
CA ASP A 312 186.23 2.53 -28.76
C ASP A 312 184.93 1.98 -28.12
N ALA A 313 184.14 1.26 -28.94
CA ALA A 313 183.48 0.01 -28.52
C ALA A 313 182.87 -0.72 -29.73
N ILE A 314 183.70 -1.58 -30.32
CA ILE A 314 183.27 -2.78 -31.04
C ILE A 314 182.45 -3.67 -30.08
N ASN A 315 181.40 -4.31 -30.62
CA ASN A 315 180.59 -5.42 -30.09
C ASN A 315 179.36 -5.12 -29.21
N TYR A 316 178.34 -5.96 -29.42
CA TYR A 316 177.02 -6.12 -28.76
C TYR A 316 175.91 -5.20 -29.31
N LEU A 317 174.79 -5.63 -29.91
CA LEU A 317 173.89 -6.81 -29.84
C LEU A 317 173.01 -6.78 -31.12
N LYS A 318 172.65 -7.82 -31.89
CA LYS A 318 172.09 -9.18 -31.65
C LYS A 318 170.87 -9.25 -30.71
N LEU A 319 169.72 -9.55 -31.33
CA LEU A 319 168.48 -10.18 -30.84
C LEU A 319 167.34 -9.29 -30.29
N SER A 320 166.14 -9.68 -30.75
CA SER A 320 164.76 -9.28 -30.40
C SER A 320 164.15 -8.10 -31.16
#